data_AF-A0A2K3E7G0-F1
#
_entry.id   AF-A0A2K3E7G0-F1
#
_cell.length_a   1.000
_cell.length_b   1.000
_cell.length_c   1.000
_cell.angle_alpha   90.00
_cell.angle_beta   90.00
_cell.angle_gamma   90.00
#
_symmetry.space_group_name_H-M   'P 1'
#
loop_
_entity.id
_entity.type
_entity.pdbx_description
1 polymer ?
#
loop_
_entity_poly.entity_id
_entity_poly.type
_entity_poly.pdbx_seq_one_letter_code
_entity_poly.pdbx_strand_id
1 'polypeptide(L)'
;MERDAAERSLRKAAFFGFRPRASPPAVVPPQLVSPAYTHILDAVAAPAAPPASWGPAETQLYGTVRRLLALGSDLHPSEEELHMGFLKWHSDDLLAGQLTLLDSSTSTLSASPNGILTSRGPTGGESFAVVLLECKSDVGAGNPLVQALRHYQIYYGDGTRWAERATYRCDPMPVLVLLLEGPRLSIHAAWTIYQNRVGYAPLTPSYYLANETVSDNSNVWKLMAVLSAYKKAVKALDDSYTLRKQLLGEAAMERAASLRVAAHTAGVATEVHTPAAGGAGGVRPCTLPYGLLDEALGLSAIAFRGPGLMYEALQQVAAGGEERSVLVKFVQARYGTAVHKAWHAAGLAPELYDVRSPAGGGTSGGPAQYLMVVMELLHPADGWMPLQQALVLAAAVDSGSSSSRAAGGGGAALKDAVRQALHRAHAVPVEQSAAAELVLTEAGSGGGSGGGGGSSGSRVGGAPKAVHGDMRPPNIMVRSAMATAGASADVGGVMGSSPASGAGGTASATGTWHVRFIDFDWAGLEGDADARYPVLLSPLIRWPEGVAPGTQMRQQHDTELLELELAAAGS
;
A
#
# COMPACT_ATOMS: atom_id res chain seq x y z
N MET A 1 -10.02 28.18 -23.31
CA MET A 1 -8.59 28.29 -23.67
C MET A 1 -7.68 27.59 -22.66
N GLU A 2 -7.65 27.95 -21.37
CA GLU A 2 -6.86 27.22 -20.34
C GLU A 2 -7.38 25.81 -20.06
N ARG A 3 -8.71 25.61 -20.01
CA ARG A 3 -9.34 24.28 -19.90
C ARG A 3 -8.94 23.36 -21.06
N ASP A 4 -8.95 23.89 -22.28
CA ASP A 4 -8.50 23.15 -23.47
C ASP A 4 -7.00 22.87 -23.46
N ALA A 5 -6.19 23.71 -22.80
CA ALA A 5 -4.75 23.50 -22.68
C ALA A 5 -4.41 22.43 -21.64
N ALA A 6 -5.11 22.41 -20.50
CA ALA A 6 -5.00 21.38 -19.47
C ALA A 6 -5.50 20.01 -19.98
N GLU A 7 -6.66 19.96 -20.65
CA GLU A 7 -7.16 18.75 -21.29
C GLU A 7 -6.26 18.26 -22.42
N ARG A 8 -5.65 19.16 -23.23
CA ARG A 8 -4.65 18.79 -24.24
C ARG A 8 -3.35 18.24 -23.63
N SER A 9 -2.92 18.74 -22.48
CA SER A 9 -1.73 18.24 -21.77
C SER A 9 -1.97 16.82 -21.21
N LEU A 10 -3.18 16.52 -20.74
CA LEU A 10 -3.57 15.21 -20.23
C LEU A 10 -3.66 14.11 -21.32
N ARG A 11 -3.78 14.49 -22.60
CA ARG A 11 -3.79 13.56 -23.75
C ARG A 11 -2.40 13.07 -24.17
N LYS A 12 -1.32 13.72 -23.72
CA LYS A 12 0.05 13.29 -24.06
C LYS A 12 0.39 11.98 -23.33
N ALA A 13 0.95 11.04 -24.10
CA ALA A 13 1.50 9.81 -23.56
C ALA A 13 2.48 10.11 -22.42
N ALA A 14 2.30 9.44 -21.27
CA ALA A 14 3.21 9.60 -20.14
C ALA A 14 3.37 8.30 -19.36
N PHE A 15 4.62 7.99 -19.03
CA PHE A 15 5.02 6.79 -18.32
C PHE A 15 5.50 7.15 -16.91
N PHE A 16 4.93 6.49 -15.91
CA PHE A 16 5.20 6.73 -14.51
C PHE A 16 5.80 5.47 -13.90
N GLY A 17 7.11 5.48 -13.71
CA GLY A 17 7.77 4.48 -12.89
C GLY A 17 7.54 4.79 -11.42
N PHE A 18 7.69 3.77 -10.55
CA PHE A 18 7.73 4.01 -9.11
C PHE A 18 8.80 5.04 -8.78
N ARG A 19 8.37 6.26 -8.43
CA ARG A 19 9.22 7.30 -7.86
C ARG A 19 8.63 7.64 -6.49
N PRO A 20 9.41 7.55 -5.40
CA PRO A 20 8.98 8.05 -4.10
C PRO A 20 8.94 9.59 -4.16
N ARG A 21 7.90 10.15 -4.78
CA ARG A 21 7.59 11.57 -4.74
C ARG A 21 6.16 11.73 -4.26
N ALA A 22 5.98 12.67 -3.33
CA ALA A 22 4.74 13.01 -2.65
C ALA A 22 3.65 13.63 -3.56
N SER A 23 3.92 13.77 -4.87
CA SER A 23 3.06 14.49 -5.81
C SER A 23 2.46 13.55 -6.87
N PRO A 24 1.15 13.62 -7.13
CA PRO A 24 0.49 12.94 -8.22
C PRO A 24 1.16 13.05 -9.62
N PRO A 25 0.98 12.06 -10.50
CA PRO A 25 0.31 10.79 -10.21
C PRO A 25 1.22 9.86 -9.41
N ALA A 26 0.80 9.48 -8.20
CA ALA A 26 1.53 8.53 -7.38
C ALA A 26 1.32 7.11 -7.96
N VAL A 27 2.43 6.43 -8.22
CA VAL A 27 2.43 5.03 -8.65
C VAL A 27 2.38 4.19 -7.39
N VAL A 28 1.28 3.45 -7.20
CA VAL A 28 1.15 2.52 -6.07
C VAL A 28 2.01 1.27 -6.31
N PRO A 29 2.44 0.58 -5.24
CA PRO A 29 3.10 -0.72 -5.35
C PRO A 29 2.31 -1.69 -6.26
N PRO A 30 2.98 -2.48 -7.12
CA PRO A 30 2.29 -3.36 -8.07
C PRO A 30 1.33 -4.35 -7.37
N GLN A 31 1.68 -4.85 -6.19
CA GLN A 31 0.84 -5.74 -5.38
C GLN A 31 -0.49 -5.13 -4.95
N LEU A 32 -0.60 -3.79 -4.97
CA LEU A 32 -1.84 -3.04 -4.72
C LEU A 32 -2.59 -2.70 -6.02
N VAL A 33 -1.96 -2.88 -7.19
CA VAL A 33 -2.61 -2.80 -8.51
C VAL A 33 -3.30 -4.12 -8.84
N SER A 34 -2.62 -5.24 -8.62
CA SER A 34 -3.15 -6.57 -8.83
C SER A 34 -2.47 -7.59 -7.91
N PRO A 35 -3.23 -8.48 -7.25
CA PRO A 35 -2.64 -9.54 -6.43
C PRO A 35 -1.80 -10.52 -7.25
N ALA A 36 -2.02 -10.63 -8.56
CA ALA A 36 -1.28 -11.53 -9.46
C ALA A 36 0.23 -11.24 -9.46
N TYR A 37 0.64 -9.99 -9.27
CA TYR A 37 2.05 -9.62 -9.25
C TYR A 37 2.79 -10.13 -8.00
N THR A 38 2.07 -10.42 -6.91
CA THR A 38 2.65 -10.93 -5.66
C THR A 38 3.37 -12.25 -5.87
N HIS A 39 2.86 -13.12 -6.75
CA HIS A 39 3.52 -14.40 -7.07
C HIS A 39 4.99 -14.21 -7.48
N ILE A 40 5.26 -13.26 -8.36
CA ILE A 40 6.62 -13.02 -8.90
C ILE A 40 7.49 -12.37 -7.81
N LEU A 41 6.94 -11.41 -7.07
CA LEU A 41 7.67 -10.68 -6.04
C LEU A 41 8.08 -11.60 -4.88
N ASP A 42 7.20 -12.53 -4.47
CA ASP A 42 7.51 -13.57 -3.50
C ASP A 42 8.64 -14.48 -4.01
N ALA A 43 8.59 -14.92 -5.27
CA ALA A 43 9.64 -15.76 -5.86
C ALA A 43 11.00 -15.04 -5.98
N VAL A 44 10.98 -13.73 -6.23
CA VAL A 44 12.20 -12.90 -6.24
C VAL A 44 12.79 -12.77 -4.83
N ALA A 45 11.96 -12.55 -3.82
CA ALA A 45 12.38 -12.43 -2.42
C ALA A 45 12.83 -13.77 -1.80
N ALA A 46 12.27 -14.90 -2.25
CA ALA A 46 12.62 -16.22 -1.75
C ALA A 46 14.11 -16.56 -1.99
N PRO A 47 14.76 -17.38 -1.15
CA PRO A 47 16.11 -17.86 -1.40
C PRO A 47 16.21 -18.61 -2.74
N ALA A 48 17.36 -18.49 -3.42
CA ALA A 48 17.65 -19.30 -4.60
C ALA A 48 18.00 -20.73 -4.17
N ALA A 49 17.01 -21.62 -4.15
CA ALA A 49 17.16 -23.01 -3.73
C ALA A 49 16.34 -23.94 -4.62
N PRO A 50 16.77 -25.21 -4.78
CA PRO A 50 15.96 -26.22 -5.45
C PRO A 50 14.63 -26.42 -4.70
N PRO A 51 13.56 -26.84 -5.39
CA PRO A 51 12.28 -27.11 -4.74
C PRO A 51 12.43 -28.24 -3.71
N ALA A 52 11.65 -28.17 -2.63
CA ALA A 52 11.69 -29.16 -1.54
C ALA A 52 11.28 -30.57 -2.00
N SER A 53 10.48 -30.66 -3.07
CA SER A 53 10.05 -31.91 -3.70
C SER A 53 10.22 -31.83 -5.20
N TRP A 54 10.64 -32.94 -5.81
CA TRP A 54 10.79 -33.08 -7.26
C TRP A 54 9.66 -33.93 -7.84
N GLY A 55 8.70 -33.29 -8.49
CA GLY A 55 7.63 -33.93 -9.25
C GLY A 55 7.73 -33.69 -10.76
N PRO A 56 6.81 -34.26 -11.55
CA PRO A 56 6.79 -34.10 -13.01
C PRO A 56 6.74 -32.63 -13.46
N ALA A 57 6.03 -31.77 -12.73
CA ALA A 57 5.93 -30.35 -13.04
C ALA A 57 7.26 -29.62 -12.83
N GLU A 58 7.99 -29.92 -11.75
CA GLU A 58 9.30 -29.37 -11.46
C GLU A 58 10.35 -29.86 -12.48
N THR A 59 10.32 -31.15 -12.83
CA THR A 59 11.20 -31.70 -13.88
C THR A 59 10.95 -31.05 -15.24
N GLN A 60 9.69 -30.86 -15.62
CA GLN A 60 9.34 -30.16 -16.86
C GLN A 60 9.87 -28.72 -16.83
N LEU A 61 9.61 -27.98 -15.75
CA LEU A 61 10.03 -26.59 -15.61
C LEU A 61 11.55 -26.45 -15.62
N TYR A 62 12.27 -27.35 -14.95
CA TYR A 62 13.72 -27.40 -14.99
C TYR A 62 14.22 -27.55 -16.43
N GLY A 63 13.66 -28.51 -17.18
CA GLY A 63 13.98 -28.69 -18.60
C GLY A 63 13.68 -27.45 -19.45
N THR A 64 12.56 -26.78 -19.19
CA THR A 64 12.19 -25.51 -19.85
C THR A 64 13.18 -24.39 -19.55
N VAL A 65 13.66 -24.26 -18.29
CA VAL A 65 14.69 -23.29 -17.92
C VAL A 65 16.01 -23.59 -18.63
N ARG A 66 16.41 -24.87 -18.71
CA ARG A 66 17.63 -25.26 -19.43
C ARG A 66 17.56 -24.90 -20.91
N ARG A 67 16.39 -25.03 -21.55
CA ARG A 67 16.17 -24.59 -22.94
C ARG A 67 16.21 -23.07 -23.09
N LEU A 68 15.71 -22.30 -22.11
CA LEU A 68 15.84 -20.85 -22.10
C LEU A 68 17.30 -20.41 -22.03
N LEU A 69 18.09 -21.04 -21.15
CA LEU A 69 19.52 -20.73 -21.00
C LEU A 69 20.31 -21.08 -22.27
N ALA A 70 19.95 -22.18 -22.94
CA ALA A 70 20.51 -22.52 -24.24
C ALA A 70 20.15 -21.45 -25.28
N LEU A 71 18.87 -21.08 -25.40
CA LEU A 71 18.40 -20.03 -26.32
C LEU A 71 19.13 -18.69 -26.09
N GLY A 72 19.32 -18.29 -24.84
CA GLY A 72 20.03 -17.06 -24.48
C GLY A 72 21.55 -17.12 -24.66
N SER A 73 22.13 -18.32 -24.72
CA SER A 73 23.56 -18.55 -24.98
C SER A 73 23.88 -18.71 -26.47
N ASP A 74 22.88 -18.97 -27.31
CA ASP A 74 23.04 -19.17 -28.75
C ASP A 74 23.40 -17.86 -29.48
N LEU A 75 24.10 -18.00 -30.61
CA LEU A 75 24.40 -16.90 -31.51
C LEU A 75 23.27 -16.77 -32.54
N HIS A 76 22.53 -15.67 -32.47
CA HIS A 76 21.43 -15.38 -33.38
C HIS A 76 21.89 -14.44 -34.51
N PRO A 77 21.69 -14.81 -35.78
CA PRO A 77 21.99 -13.96 -36.94
C PRO A 77 21.23 -12.63 -36.96
N SER A 78 20.06 -12.56 -36.32
CA SER A 78 19.19 -11.38 -36.28
C SER A 78 18.37 -11.28 -34.99
N GLU A 79 17.85 -10.09 -34.68
CA GLU A 79 16.87 -9.90 -33.59
C GLU A 79 15.57 -10.70 -33.82
N GLU A 80 15.18 -10.88 -35.09
CA GLU A 80 13.97 -11.60 -35.47
C GLU A 80 14.07 -13.09 -35.14
N GLU A 81 15.22 -13.72 -35.36
CA GLU A 81 15.44 -15.13 -35.01
C GLU A 81 15.43 -15.37 -33.50
N LEU A 82 16.12 -14.53 -32.72
CA LEU A 82 16.08 -14.58 -31.25
C LEU A 82 14.64 -14.43 -30.75
N HIS A 83 13.92 -13.46 -31.32
CA HIS A 83 12.54 -13.19 -31.00
C HIS A 83 11.63 -14.39 -31.28
N MET A 84 11.69 -14.97 -32.48
CA MET A 84 10.89 -16.15 -32.84
C MET A 84 11.24 -17.37 -31.99
N GLY A 85 12.51 -17.55 -31.67
CA GLY A 85 12.98 -18.58 -30.74
C GLY A 85 12.35 -18.43 -29.35
N PHE A 86 12.29 -17.19 -28.84
CA PHE A 86 11.67 -16.91 -27.54
C PHE A 86 10.15 -17.06 -27.56
N LEU A 87 9.46 -16.61 -28.63
CA LEU A 87 8.02 -16.82 -28.79
C LEU A 87 7.66 -18.31 -28.75
N LYS A 88 8.42 -19.12 -29.49
CA LYS A 88 8.28 -20.58 -29.52
C LYS A 88 8.53 -21.18 -28.14
N TRP A 89 9.64 -20.82 -27.48
CA TRP A 89 9.94 -21.29 -26.13
C TRP A 89 8.83 -20.92 -25.13
N HIS A 90 8.36 -19.68 -25.14
CA HIS A 90 7.31 -19.23 -24.22
C HIS A 90 6.00 -20.00 -24.43
N SER A 91 5.56 -20.12 -25.70
CA SER A 91 4.27 -20.72 -26.03
C SER A 91 4.29 -22.24 -25.90
N ASP A 92 5.35 -22.91 -26.36
CA ASP A 92 5.39 -24.37 -26.49
C ASP A 92 6.08 -25.05 -25.31
N ASP A 93 7.13 -24.43 -24.74
CA ASP A 93 7.93 -25.03 -23.67
C ASP A 93 7.50 -24.57 -22.28
N LEU A 94 7.28 -23.26 -22.10
CA LEU A 94 6.86 -22.71 -20.80
C LEU A 94 5.38 -22.94 -20.55
N LEU A 95 4.56 -22.98 -21.61
CA LEU A 95 3.11 -23.19 -21.54
C LEU A 95 2.45 -22.17 -20.60
N ALA A 96 2.81 -20.89 -20.77
CA ALA A 96 2.25 -19.77 -20.01
C ALA A 96 1.10 -19.07 -20.77
N GLY A 97 0.59 -19.67 -21.83
CA GLY A 97 -0.34 -19.04 -22.78
C GLY A 97 0.35 -18.76 -24.11
N GLN A 98 -0.44 -18.54 -25.17
CA GLN A 98 0.07 -18.37 -26.52
C GLN A 98 0.34 -16.89 -26.82
N LEU A 99 1.61 -16.53 -27.00
CA LEU A 99 1.98 -15.22 -27.52
C LEU A 99 1.75 -15.19 -29.03
N THR A 100 1.06 -14.16 -29.50
CA THR A 100 0.79 -13.95 -30.94
C THR A 100 1.39 -12.64 -31.42
N LEU A 101 1.80 -12.60 -32.69
CA LEU A 101 2.15 -11.37 -33.37
C LEU A 101 0.87 -10.55 -33.62
N LEU A 102 0.94 -9.25 -33.35
CA LEU A 102 -0.16 -8.33 -33.62
C LEU A 102 -0.14 -7.99 -35.12
N ASP A 103 -1.08 -8.58 -35.87
CA ASP A 103 -1.10 -8.53 -37.32
C ASP A 103 -1.20 -7.08 -37.83
N SER A 104 -0.20 -6.65 -38.59
CA SER A 104 -0.03 -5.26 -39.08
C SER A 104 -1.13 -4.84 -40.07
N SER A 105 -1.92 -5.79 -40.57
CA SER A 105 -3.05 -5.61 -41.49
C SER A 105 -4.32 -5.00 -40.85
N THR A 106 -4.49 -5.12 -39.53
CA THR A 106 -5.64 -4.58 -38.78
C THR A 106 -5.27 -3.36 -37.93
N SER A 107 -3.99 -2.99 -37.95
CA SER A 107 -3.43 -1.96 -37.09
C SER A 107 -3.03 -0.75 -37.93
N THR A 108 -3.54 0.44 -37.59
CA THR A 108 -2.97 1.71 -38.08
C THR A 108 -1.63 2.04 -37.41
N LEU A 109 -0.97 1.06 -36.81
CA LEU A 109 0.19 1.22 -35.93
C LEU A 109 1.47 1.11 -36.75
N SER A 110 2.32 2.12 -36.65
CA SER A 110 3.63 2.13 -37.29
C SER A 110 4.62 1.11 -36.67
N ALA A 111 4.27 0.45 -35.57
CA ALA A 111 5.03 -0.60 -34.90
C ALA A 111 4.10 -1.45 -34.01
N SER A 112 4.19 -2.78 -34.14
CA SER A 112 3.51 -3.76 -33.28
C SER A 112 4.49 -4.30 -32.23
N PRO A 113 4.02 -4.70 -31.02
CA PRO A 113 4.88 -5.40 -30.07
C PRO A 113 5.37 -6.72 -30.67
N ASN A 114 6.53 -7.17 -30.19
CA ASN A 114 7.12 -8.45 -30.59
C ASN A 114 6.19 -9.63 -30.22
N GLY A 115 5.44 -9.55 -29.13
CA GLY A 115 4.37 -10.51 -28.88
C GLY A 115 3.31 -9.99 -27.91
N ILE A 116 2.10 -10.49 -28.05
CA ILE A 116 1.02 -10.22 -27.10
C ILE A 116 0.24 -11.49 -26.76
N LEU A 117 -0.04 -11.68 -25.47
CA LEU A 117 -1.05 -12.61 -24.97
C LEU A 117 -2.25 -11.77 -24.57
N THR A 118 -3.43 -12.16 -25.07
CA THR A 118 -4.67 -11.46 -24.74
C THR A 118 -5.71 -12.39 -24.12
N SER A 119 -6.41 -11.88 -23.13
CA SER A 119 -7.62 -12.50 -22.58
C SER A 119 -8.83 -12.04 -23.39
N ARG A 120 -9.44 -12.96 -24.15
CA ARG A 120 -10.63 -12.70 -24.96
C ARG A 120 -11.88 -13.18 -24.23
N GLY A 121 -12.96 -12.40 -24.32
CA GLY A 121 -14.25 -12.81 -23.77
C GLY A 121 -14.91 -13.91 -24.62
N PRO A 122 -15.88 -14.67 -24.06
CA PRO A 122 -16.63 -15.71 -24.79
C PRO A 122 -17.37 -15.17 -26.03
N THR A 123 -17.74 -13.89 -26.02
CA THR A 123 -18.52 -13.21 -27.06
C THR A 123 -17.65 -12.41 -28.05
N GLY A 124 -16.32 -12.48 -27.95
CA GLY A 124 -15.37 -11.96 -28.96
C GLY A 124 -15.20 -10.44 -29.08
N GLY A 125 -16.00 -9.61 -28.40
CA GLY A 125 -16.00 -8.15 -28.60
C GLY A 125 -14.97 -7.32 -27.81
N GLU A 126 -14.38 -7.86 -26.74
CA GLU A 126 -13.40 -7.16 -25.90
C GLU A 126 -12.21 -8.06 -25.54
N SER A 127 -11.01 -7.48 -25.63
CA SER A 127 -9.73 -8.17 -25.47
C SER A 127 -8.81 -7.39 -24.53
N PHE A 128 -8.23 -8.06 -23.54
CA PHE A 128 -7.38 -7.46 -22.49
C PHE A 128 -5.95 -7.98 -22.63
N ALA A 129 -4.95 -7.11 -22.57
CA ALA A 129 -3.57 -7.53 -22.61
C ALA A 129 -3.20 -8.23 -21.28
N VAL A 130 -2.61 -9.42 -21.36
CA VAL A 130 -2.14 -10.19 -20.21
C VAL A 130 -0.62 -10.20 -20.17
N VAL A 131 0.01 -10.40 -21.33
CA VAL A 131 1.47 -10.36 -21.50
C VAL A 131 1.82 -9.54 -22.74
N LEU A 132 2.85 -8.71 -22.63
CA LEU A 132 3.54 -8.09 -23.75
C LEU A 132 4.99 -8.57 -23.76
N LEU A 133 5.49 -8.91 -24.95
CA LEU A 133 6.90 -9.21 -25.19
C LEU A 133 7.50 -8.09 -26.02
N GLU A 134 8.65 -7.59 -25.58
CA GLU A 134 9.53 -6.72 -26.36
C GLU A 134 10.94 -7.33 -26.39
N CYS A 135 11.49 -7.49 -27.59
CA CYS A 135 12.79 -8.10 -27.84
C CYS A 135 13.73 -7.10 -28.52
N LYS A 136 14.95 -6.97 -28.00
CA LYS A 136 16.01 -6.11 -28.52
C LYS A 136 17.35 -6.82 -28.46
N SER A 137 18.24 -6.52 -29.40
CA SER A 137 19.65 -6.90 -29.31
C SER A 137 20.38 -6.16 -28.18
N ASP A 138 21.52 -6.71 -27.76
CA ASP A 138 22.39 -6.13 -26.72
C ASP A 138 23.04 -4.80 -27.17
N VAL A 139 23.13 -4.58 -28.49
CA VAL A 139 23.78 -3.41 -29.11
C VAL A 139 22.80 -2.69 -30.06
N GLY A 140 21.63 -2.34 -29.55
CA GLY A 140 20.57 -1.68 -30.30
C GLY A 140 20.29 -0.22 -29.90
N ALA A 141 19.58 0.50 -30.77
CA ALA A 141 19.04 1.83 -30.45
C ALA A 141 17.61 1.71 -29.85
N GLY A 142 17.35 2.50 -28.81
CA GLY A 142 16.05 2.58 -28.13
C GLY A 142 15.99 1.77 -26.83
N ASN A 143 15.00 2.09 -26.00
CA ASN A 143 14.77 1.43 -24.71
C ASN A 143 13.54 0.50 -24.84
N PRO A 144 13.69 -0.83 -24.67
CA PRO A 144 12.59 -1.77 -24.91
C PRO A 144 11.45 -1.60 -23.89
N LEU A 145 11.74 -1.22 -22.65
CA LEU A 145 10.68 -0.89 -21.69
C LEU A 145 9.82 0.27 -22.20
N VAL A 146 10.43 1.36 -22.67
CA VAL A 146 9.68 2.51 -23.21
C VAL A 146 8.85 2.11 -24.44
N GLN A 147 9.39 1.24 -25.30
CA GLN A 147 8.67 0.74 -26.48
C GLN A 147 7.50 -0.16 -26.08
N ALA A 148 7.71 -1.12 -25.17
CA ALA A 148 6.65 -1.97 -24.64
C ALA A 148 5.51 -1.14 -24.01
N LEU A 149 5.84 -0.12 -23.21
CA LEU A 149 4.85 0.78 -22.61
C LEU A 149 4.09 1.59 -23.67
N ARG A 150 4.75 1.96 -24.78
CA ARG A 150 4.09 2.62 -25.91
C ARG A 150 3.15 1.66 -26.64
N HIS A 151 3.58 0.42 -26.90
CA HIS A 151 2.73 -0.62 -27.48
C HIS A 151 1.50 -0.90 -26.61
N TYR A 152 1.66 -0.91 -25.28
CA TYR A 152 0.56 -1.02 -24.33
C TYR A 152 -0.44 0.14 -24.44
N GLN A 153 0.02 1.41 -24.49
CA GLN A 153 -0.88 2.56 -24.68
C GLN A 153 -1.69 2.46 -25.98
N ILE A 154 -0.97 2.14 -27.06
CA ILE A 154 -1.52 1.97 -28.38
C ILE A 154 -2.61 0.88 -28.39
N TYR A 155 -2.36 -0.26 -27.73
CA TYR A 155 -3.33 -1.35 -27.62
C TYR A 155 -4.65 -0.90 -26.99
N TYR A 156 -4.60 0.02 -26.02
CA TYR A 156 -5.78 0.63 -25.40
C TYR A 156 -6.26 1.92 -26.10
N GLY A 157 -5.84 2.13 -27.35
CA GLY A 157 -6.27 3.24 -28.19
C GLY A 157 -5.82 4.61 -27.67
N ASP A 158 -4.62 4.70 -27.08
CA ASP A 158 -4.08 5.95 -26.55
C ASP A 158 -5.01 6.64 -25.54
N GLY A 159 -5.70 5.82 -24.73
CA GLY A 159 -6.62 6.27 -23.68
C GLY A 159 -8.07 6.49 -24.14
N THR A 160 -8.39 6.34 -25.43
CA THR A 160 -9.77 6.45 -25.94
C THR A 160 -10.70 5.39 -25.32
N ARG A 161 -10.26 4.12 -25.27
CA ARG A 161 -11.05 3.04 -24.66
C ARG A 161 -11.37 3.30 -23.19
N TRP A 162 -10.42 3.88 -22.46
CA TRP A 162 -10.63 4.32 -21.08
C TRP A 162 -11.66 5.45 -21.00
N ALA A 163 -11.61 6.43 -21.91
CA ALA A 163 -12.56 7.54 -21.93
C ALA A 163 -14.00 7.11 -22.28
N GLU A 164 -14.16 6.10 -23.13
CA GLU A 164 -15.46 5.74 -23.70
C GLU A 164 -16.20 4.64 -22.94
N ARG A 165 -15.48 3.72 -22.28
CA ARG A 165 -16.09 2.47 -21.78
C ARG A 165 -15.77 2.20 -20.30
N ALA A 166 -16.81 1.95 -19.51
CA ALA A 166 -16.71 1.67 -18.08
C ALA A 166 -15.82 0.45 -17.77
N THR A 167 -15.83 -0.57 -18.63
CA THR A 167 -15.00 -1.80 -18.49
C THR A 167 -13.50 -1.52 -18.38
N TYR A 168 -12.99 -0.45 -19.01
CA TYR A 168 -11.58 -0.06 -18.92
C TYR A 168 -11.32 0.96 -17.80
N ARG A 169 -12.38 1.63 -17.30
CA ARG A 169 -12.29 2.54 -16.16
C ARG A 169 -12.43 1.84 -14.82
N CYS A 170 -13.11 0.70 -14.75
CA CYS A 170 -13.36 0.01 -13.50
C CYS A 170 -12.12 -0.70 -12.94
N ASP A 171 -11.07 -0.91 -13.74
CA ASP A 171 -9.86 -1.62 -13.32
C ASP A 171 -8.58 -1.10 -13.98
N PRO A 172 -7.42 -1.11 -13.29
CA PRO A 172 -6.15 -0.63 -13.83
C PRO A 172 -5.65 -1.34 -15.09
N MET A 173 -6.26 -2.42 -15.57
CA MET A 173 -5.78 -3.17 -16.74
C MET A 173 -4.32 -3.67 -16.55
N PRO A 174 -4.03 -4.43 -15.48
CA PRO A 174 -2.68 -4.94 -15.23
C PRO A 174 -2.18 -5.85 -16.36
N VAL A 175 -0.93 -5.67 -16.80
CA VAL A 175 -0.23 -6.50 -17.79
C VAL A 175 1.19 -6.84 -17.32
N LEU A 176 1.65 -8.05 -17.66
CA LEU A 176 3.06 -8.43 -17.52
C LEU A 176 3.84 -8.03 -18.78
N VAL A 177 4.98 -7.38 -18.61
CA VAL A 177 5.88 -7.01 -19.71
C VAL A 177 7.16 -7.84 -19.58
N LEU A 178 7.38 -8.71 -20.57
CA LEU A 178 8.62 -9.46 -20.76
C LEU A 178 9.57 -8.64 -21.63
N LEU A 179 10.76 -8.36 -21.11
CA LEU A 179 11.82 -7.70 -21.85
C LEU A 179 12.95 -8.70 -22.08
N LEU A 180 13.26 -8.94 -23.36
CA LEU A 180 14.42 -9.71 -23.78
C LEU A 180 15.45 -8.75 -24.40
N GLU A 181 16.52 -8.47 -23.66
CA GLU A 181 17.60 -7.52 -24.02
C GLU A 181 18.90 -8.28 -24.26
N GLY A 182 19.12 -8.74 -25.50
CA GLY A 182 20.18 -9.69 -25.81
C GLY A 182 20.00 -10.96 -24.95
N PRO A 183 21.04 -11.40 -24.21
CA PRO A 183 20.95 -12.56 -23.34
C PRO A 183 20.35 -12.23 -21.96
N ARG A 184 19.52 -11.18 -21.84
CA ARG A 184 18.95 -10.76 -20.54
C ARG A 184 17.42 -10.81 -20.55
N LEU A 185 16.85 -11.39 -19.50
CA LEU A 185 15.40 -11.44 -19.28
C LEU A 185 15.00 -10.65 -18.03
N SER A 186 14.05 -9.74 -18.16
CA SER A 186 13.36 -9.13 -17.02
C SER A 186 11.85 -9.12 -17.17
N ILE A 187 11.14 -9.11 -16.04
CA ILE A 187 9.69 -9.04 -15.98
C ILE A 187 9.28 -7.75 -15.27
N HIS A 188 8.40 -6.98 -15.90
CA HIS A 188 7.85 -5.74 -15.39
C HIS A 188 6.33 -5.84 -15.31
N ALA A 189 5.73 -5.06 -14.42
CA ALA A 189 4.31 -4.78 -14.39
C ALA A 189 4.05 -3.46 -15.11
N ALA A 190 2.96 -3.38 -15.87
CA ALA A 190 2.41 -2.14 -16.37
C ALA A 190 0.88 -2.10 -16.19
N TRP A 191 0.32 -0.90 -16.12
CA TRP A 191 -1.12 -0.70 -15.94
C TRP A 191 -1.56 0.72 -16.32
N THR A 192 -2.85 0.89 -16.60
CA THR A 192 -3.47 2.21 -16.77
C THR A 192 -3.67 2.93 -15.43
N ILE A 193 -3.27 4.19 -15.37
CA ILE A 193 -3.59 5.08 -14.24
C ILE A 193 -4.93 5.75 -14.51
N TYR A 194 -4.96 6.61 -15.54
CA TYR A 194 -6.13 7.24 -16.13
C TYR A 194 -5.81 7.65 -17.57
N GLN A 195 -6.81 7.61 -18.46
CA GLN A 195 -6.67 8.01 -19.87
C GLN A 195 -5.43 7.37 -20.53
N ASN A 196 -4.51 8.17 -21.07
CA ASN A 196 -3.32 7.74 -21.79
C ASN A 196 -2.05 7.64 -20.90
N ARG A 197 -2.22 7.43 -19.59
CA ARG A 197 -1.10 7.38 -18.63
C ARG A 197 -0.90 5.97 -18.10
N VAL A 198 0.36 5.54 -18.09
CA VAL A 198 0.74 4.18 -17.72
C VAL A 198 1.65 4.22 -16.51
N GLY A 199 1.28 3.46 -15.48
CA GLY A 199 2.13 3.13 -14.36
C GLY A 199 2.95 1.89 -14.71
N TYR A 200 4.19 1.81 -14.24
CA TYR A 200 5.00 0.61 -14.37
C TYR A 200 5.92 0.40 -13.16
N ALA A 201 6.28 -0.85 -12.91
CA ALA A 201 7.26 -1.24 -11.89
C ALA A 201 8.03 -2.49 -12.33
N PRO A 202 9.35 -2.57 -12.06
CA PRO A 202 10.07 -3.83 -12.22
C PRO A 202 9.55 -4.85 -11.20
N LEU A 203 9.33 -6.09 -11.65
CA LEU A 203 9.00 -7.22 -10.76
C LEU A 203 10.20 -8.10 -10.48
N THR A 204 11.16 -8.15 -11.42
CA THR A 204 12.41 -8.90 -11.28
C THR A 204 13.63 -8.02 -11.57
N PRO A 205 14.82 -8.40 -11.09
CA PRO A 205 16.06 -7.93 -11.70
C PRO A 205 16.17 -8.45 -13.16
N SER A 206 17.19 -7.98 -13.86
CA SER A 206 17.58 -8.49 -15.18
C SER A 206 18.42 -9.76 -15.00
N TYR A 207 17.88 -10.92 -15.39
CA TYR A 207 18.57 -12.21 -15.33
C TYR A 207 19.42 -12.40 -16.57
N TYR A 208 20.71 -12.67 -16.38
CA TYR A 208 21.61 -13.03 -17.47
C TYR A 208 21.41 -14.51 -17.82
N LEU A 209 21.20 -14.79 -19.11
CA LEU A 209 20.87 -16.11 -19.64
C LEU A 209 22.08 -16.81 -20.30
N ALA A 210 23.09 -16.04 -20.72
CA ALA A 210 24.29 -16.58 -21.34
C ALA A 210 25.29 -17.12 -20.28
N ASN A 211 26.10 -18.10 -20.67
CA ASN A 211 27.22 -18.67 -19.89
C ASN A 211 26.89 -19.66 -18.76
N GLU A 212 25.65 -20.14 -18.62
CA GLU A 212 25.25 -21.06 -17.53
C GLU A 212 24.85 -22.47 -18.00
N THR A 213 25.60 -23.05 -18.92
CA THR A 213 25.24 -24.35 -19.50
C THR A 213 25.79 -25.56 -18.72
N VAL A 214 26.75 -25.39 -17.81
CA VAL A 214 27.54 -26.53 -17.29
C VAL A 214 27.20 -26.95 -15.85
N SER A 215 26.71 -26.06 -14.99
CA SER A 215 26.39 -26.40 -13.58
C SER A 215 25.10 -25.76 -13.10
N ASP A 216 24.31 -26.52 -12.33
CA ASP A 216 23.18 -25.97 -11.58
C ASP A 216 23.69 -24.98 -10.54
N ASN A 217 23.42 -23.70 -10.75
CA ASN A 217 23.80 -22.63 -9.85
C ASN A 217 22.55 -21.93 -9.29
N SER A 218 22.74 -20.89 -8.47
CA SER A 218 21.64 -20.11 -7.89
C SER A 218 20.71 -19.48 -8.94
N ASN A 219 21.21 -19.17 -10.15
CA ASN A 219 20.41 -18.54 -11.18
C ASN A 219 19.41 -19.52 -11.81
N VAL A 220 19.78 -20.79 -12.04
CA VAL A 220 18.85 -21.84 -12.49
C VAL A 220 17.66 -21.95 -11.53
N TRP A 221 17.93 -22.07 -10.23
CA TRP A 221 16.90 -22.20 -9.21
C TRP A 221 16.04 -20.94 -9.09
N LYS A 222 16.66 -19.76 -9.21
CA LYS A 222 15.96 -18.48 -9.20
C LYS A 222 15.03 -18.35 -10.42
N LEU A 223 15.51 -18.70 -11.63
CA LEU A 223 14.71 -18.71 -12.85
C LEU A 223 13.56 -19.71 -12.78
N MET A 224 13.76 -20.90 -12.21
CA MET A 224 12.67 -21.85 -11.96
C MET A 224 11.59 -21.23 -11.07
N ALA A 225 11.96 -20.67 -9.92
CA ALA A 225 11.01 -20.05 -9.00
C ALA A 225 10.23 -18.90 -9.67
N VAL A 226 10.96 -18.01 -10.36
CA VAL A 226 10.37 -16.84 -11.03
C VAL A 226 9.48 -17.23 -12.21
N LEU A 227 9.87 -18.18 -13.05
CA LEU A 227 9.06 -18.62 -14.18
C LEU A 227 7.83 -19.42 -13.73
N SER A 228 7.94 -20.21 -12.65
CA SER A 228 6.76 -20.82 -12.03
C SER A 228 5.79 -19.76 -11.53
N ALA A 229 6.30 -18.72 -10.87
CA ALA A 229 5.49 -17.62 -10.37
C ALA A 229 4.89 -16.78 -11.50
N TYR A 230 5.63 -16.56 -12.57
CA TYR A 230 5.16 -15.90 -13.79
C TYR A 230 3.97 -16.65 -14.40
N LYS A 231 4.03 -17.99 -14.52
CA LYS A 231 2.89 -18.79 -14.99
C LYS A 231 1.64 -18.61 -14.12
N LYS A 232 1.81 -18.59 -12.79
CA LYS A 232 0.72 -18.32 -11.84
C LYS A 232 0.16 -16.91 -12.03
N ALA A 233 1.02 -15.91 -12.19
CA ALA A 233 0.61 -14.53 -12.42
C ALA A 233 -0.15 -14.34 -13.73
N VAL A 234 0.31 -14.95 -14.84
CA VAL A 234 -0.40 -14.93 -16.13
C VAL A 234 -1.80 -15.52 -15.99
N LYS A 235 -1.90 -16.70 -15.37
CA LYS A 235 -3.19 -17.35 -15.12
C LYS A 235 -4.09 -16.48 -14.23
N ALA A 236 -3.58 -15.92 -13.14
CA ALA A 236 -4.35 -15.09 -12.24
C ALA A 236 -4.89 -13.81 -12.93
N LEU A 237 -4.10 -13.19 -13.81
CA LEU A 237 -4.55 -12.06 -14.62
C LEU A 237 -5.65 -12.45 -15.60
N ASP A 238 -5.48 -13.57 -16.32
CA ASP A 238 -6.48 -14.08 -17.26
C ASP A 238 -7.80 -14.47 -16.57
N ASP A 239 -7.70 -15.18 -15.44
CA ASP A 239 -8.84 -15.55 -14.60
C ASP A 239 -9.55 -14.29 -14.08
N SER A 240 -8.81 -13.26 -13.65
CA SER A 240 -9.38 -11.98 -13.20
C SER A 240 -10.16 -11.26 -14.31
N TYR A 241 -9.64 -11.24 -15.54
CA TYR A 241 -10.36 -10.65 -16.67
C TYR A 241 -11.60 -11.45 -17.06
N THR A 242 -11.54 -12.78 -16.96
CA THR A 242 -12.66 -13.67 -17.23
C THR A 242 -13.75 -13.52 -16.18
N LEU A 243 -13.39 -13.57 -14.89
CA LEU A 243 -14.29 -13.43 -13.75
C LEU A 243 -15.04 -12.10 -13.80
N ARG A 244 -14.33 -11.01 -14.10
CA ARG A 244 -14.92 -9.68 -14.21
C ARG A 244 -16.02 -9.61 -15.27
N LYS A 245 -15.81 -10.23 -16.43
CA LYS A 245 -16.83 -10.26 -17.49
C LYS A 245 -18.04 -11.11 -17.13
N GLN A 246 -17.83 -12.17 -16.34
CA GLN A 246 -18.88 -13.13 -15.99
C GLN A 246 -19.70 -12.71 -14.77
N LEU A 247 -19.08 -12.03 -13.80
CA LEU A 247 -19.67 -11.81 -12.48
C LEU A 247 -19.94 -10.35 -12.14
N LEU A 248 -19.18 -9.39 -12.69
CA LEU A 248 -19.44 -7.98 -12.40
C LEU A 248 -20.59 -7.49 -13.30
N GLY A 249 -21.75 -7.29 -12.69
CA GLY A 249 -22.87 -6.60 -13.34
C GLY A 249 -22.50 -5.17 -13.72
N GLU A 250 -23.24 -4.59 -14.68
CA GLU A 250 -23.00 -3.22 -15.17
C GLU A 250 -22.95 -2.19 -14.03
N ALA A 251 -23.81 -2.33 -13.01
CA ALA A 251 -23.84 -1.44 -11.85
C ALA A 251 -22.54 -1.47 -11.03
N ALA A 252 -21.96 -2.65 -10.80
CA ALA A 252 -20.71 -2.82 -10.05
C ALA A 252 -19.52 -2.24 -10.84
N MET A 253 -19.49 -2.46 -12.16
CA MET A 253 -18.49 -1.86 -13.04
C MET A 253 -18.59 -0.33 -13.05
N GLU A 254 -19.80 0.23 -13.14
CA GLU A 254 -20.02 1.67 -13.15
C GLU A 254 -19.66 2.28 -11.79
N ARG A 255 -19.96 1.60 -10.67
CA ARG A 255 -19.52 2.01 -9.34
C ARG A 255 -17.99 2.07 -9.25
N ALA A 256 -17.29 0.99 -9.63
CA ALA A 256 -15.83 0.95 -9.58
C ALA A 256 -15.19 1.99 -10.52
N ALA A 257 -15.75 2.18 -11.72
CA ALA A 257 -15.33 3.23 -12.63
C ALA A 257 -15.54 4.63 -12.03
N SER A 258 -16.69 4.86 -11.39
CA SER A 258 -17.02 6.13 -10.73
C SER A 258 -16.07 6.44 -9.58
N LEU A 259 -15.76 5.45 -8.72
CA LEU A 259 -14.77 5.60 -7.65
C LEU A 259 -13.40 5.98 -8.19
N ARG A 260 -12.93 5.30 -9.25
CA ARG A 260 -11.63 5.61 -9.89
C ARG A 260 -11.61 6.99 -10.55
N VAL A 261 -12.73 7.45 -11.10
CA VAL A 261 -12.85 8.78 -11.72
C VAL A 261 -12.95 9.88 -10.66
N ALA A 262 -13.66 9.64 -9.57
CA ALA A 262 -13.91 10.59 -8.49
C ALA A 262 -12.73 10.73 -7.51
N ALA A 263 -11.82 9.76 -7.47
CA ALA A 263 -10.62 9.84 -6.66
C ALA A 263 -9.82 11.11 -6.96
N HIS A 264 -9.61 11.91 -5.92
CA HIS A 264 -8.95 13.21 -5.97
C HIS A 264 -7.93 13.34 -4.83
N THR A 265 -7.07 14.36 -4.92
CA THR A 265 -6.06 14.61 -3.88
C THR A 265 -6.72 15.43 -2.79
N ALA A 266 -6.65 14.98 -1.54
CA ALA A 266 -7.16 15.74 -0.40
C ALA A 266 -6.35 17.05 -0.26
N GLY A 267 -7.02 18.18 -0.06
CA GLY A 267 -6.37 19.44 0.32
C GLY A 267 -5.97 20.42 -0.80
N VAL A 268 -6.52 20.32 -2.03
CA VAL A 268 -6.69 21.54 -2.84
C VAL A 268 -8.01 22.18 -2.42
N ALA A 269 -7.98 22.92 -1.33
CA ALA A 269 -9.06 23.81 -0.95
C ALA A 269 -9.18 24.89 -2.05
N THR A 270 -10.05 24.67 -3.05
CA THR A 270 -10.72 25.81 -3.67
C THR A 270 -11.82 26.23 -2.71
N GLU A 271 -11.70 27.47 -2.26
CA GLU A 271 -12.68 28.21 -1.48
C GLU A 271 -14.12 27.89 -1.89
N VAL A 272 -14.96 27.74 -0.86
CA VAL A 272 -16.42 27.82 -0.86
C VAL A 272 -16.99 28.38 -2.16
N HIS A 273 -17.60 27.54 -3.01
CA HIS A 273 -18.73 27.90 -3.86
C HIS A 273 -19.61 26.66 -4.05
N THR A 274 -20.91 26.87 -3.95
CA THR A 274 -22.05 25.98 -4.15
C THR A 274 -21.91 25.02 -5.36
N PRO A 275 -22.65 23.90 -5.40
CA PRO A 275 -22.53 22.88 -6.43
C PRO A 275 -23.11 23.41 -7.75
N ALA A 276 -22.28 24.12 -8.51
CA ALA A 276 -22.54 24.41 -9.90
C ALA A 276 -21.80 23.37 -10.75
N ALA A 277 -22.58 22.62 -11.53
CA ALA A 277 -22.11 21.65 -12.49
C ALA A 277 -20.93 22.21 -13.33
N GLY A 278 -19.84 21.44 -13.40
CA GLY A 278 -18.87 21.56 -14.49
C GLY A 278 -17.59 22.36 -14.25
N GLY A 279 -16.80 22.00 -13.23
CA GLY A 279 -15.43 22.49 -13.08
C GLY A 279 -14.53 21.55 -12.28
N ALA A 280 -13.89 20.57 -12.94
CA ALA A 280 -12.92 19.69 -12.30
C ALA A 280 -11.57 19.73 -13.04
N GLY A 281 -10.81 20.81 -12.82
CA GLY A 281 -9.37 20.90 -13.11
C GLY A 281 -8.50 20.35 -11.97
N GLY A 282 -9.01 19.38 -11.19
CA GLY A 282 -8.32 18.80 -10.04
C GLY A 282 -7.16 17.90 -10.46
N VAL A 283 -6.04 17.99 -9.72
CA VAL A 283 -4.89 17.10 -9.84
C VAL A 283 -5.34 15.67 -9.54
N ARG A 284 -5.41 14.81 -10.58
CA ARG A 284 -5.91 13.43 -10.47
C ARG A 284 -4.81 12.49 -9.97
N PRO A 285 -5.03 11.73 -8.88
CA PRO A 285 -3.95 11.54 -7.91
C PRO A 285 -3.09 10.32 -8.17
N CYS A 286 -3.65 9.21 -8.68
CA CYS A 286 -2.96 7.92 -8.66
C CYS A 286 -3.83 6.80 -9.24
N THR A 287 -3.22 5.62 -9.35
CA THR A 287 -3.96 4.35 -9.43
C THR A 287 -4.55 4.07 -8.04
N LEU A 288 -5.86 3.86 -7.92
CA LEU A 288 -6.45 3.39 -6.66
C LEU A 288 -6.05 1.94 -6.41
N PRO A 289 -5.57 1.58 -5.21
CA PRO A 289 -5.43 0.19 -4.80
C PRO A 289 -6.74 -0.58 -4.97
N TYR A 290 -6.68 -1.80 -5.52
CA TYR A 290 -7.92 -2.57 -5.77
C TYR A 290 -8.70 -2.88 -4.50
N GLY A 291 -8.03 -2.97 -3.34
CA GLY A 291 -8.68 -3.19 -2.04
C GLY A 291 -9.66 -2.08 -1.66
N LEU A 292 -9.46 -0.85 -2.17
CA LEU A 292 -10.40 0.26 -1.94
C LEU A 292 -11.69 0.14 -2.75
N LEU A 293 -11.72 -0.75 -3.75
CA LEU A 293 -12.89 -0.98 -4.60
C LEU A 293 -13.79 -2.10 -4.06
N ASP A 294 -13.38 -2.79 -2.99
CA ASP A 294 -14.15 -3.84 -2.32
C ASP A 294 -15.50 -3.30 -1.86
N GLU A 295 -16.58 -3.87 -2.40
CA GLU A 295 -17.95 -3.51 -2.06
C GLU A 295 -18.28 -3.78 -0.60
N ALA A 296 -17.66 -4.82 0.00
CA ALA A 296 -17.90 -5.17 1.40
C ALA A 296 -17.39 -4.10 2.38
N LEU A 297 -16.52 -3.18 1.94
CA LEU A 297 -16.06 -2.07 2.77
C LEU A 297 -17.02 -0.88 2.75
N GLY A 298 -17.95 -0.80 1.80
CA GLY A 298 -18.90 0.31 1.69
C GLY A 298 -18.24 1.69 1.52
N LEU A 299 -17.07 1.75 0.88
CA LEU A 299 -16.33 3.02 0.72
C LEU A 299 -16.91 3.89 -0.40
N SER A 300 -16.91 5.20 -0.15
CA SER A 300 -17.24 6.27 -1.10
C SER A 300 -16.35 7.51 -0.86
N ALA A 301 -16.44 8.52 -1.72
CA ALA A 301 -15.71 9.80 -1.59
C ALA A 301 -14.19 9.68 -1.29
N ILE A 302 -13.53 8.71 -1.93
CA ILE A 302 -12.13 8.39 -1.66
C ILE A 302 -11.20 9.53 -2.09
N ALA A 303 -10.38 10.03 -1.17
CA ALA A 303 -9.40 11.08 -1.40
C ALA A 303 -7.99 10.65 -0.97
N PHE A 304 -7.00 10.83 -1.82
CA PHE A 304 -5.60 10.51 -1.52
C PHE A 304 -4.95 11.61 -0.67
N ARG A 305 -4.39 11.26 0.49
CA ARG A 305 -3.80 12.21 1.47
C ARG A 305 -2.31 12.50 1.27
N GLY A 306 -1.60 11.68 0.49
CA GLY A 306 -0.18 11.90 0.19
C GLY A 306 0.73 10.72 0.55
N PRO A 307 1.97 10.98 0.99
CA PRO A 307 2.96 9.93 1.29
C PRO A 307 2.42 8.84 2.21
N GLY A 308 2.93 7.61 2.06
CA GLY A 308 2.54 6.49 2.94
C GLY A 308 1.22 5.81 2.56
N LEU A 309 0.72 6.01 1.33
CA LEU A 309 -0.47 5.33 0.80
C LEU A 309 -1.70 5.49 1.71
N MET A 310 -1.95 6.73 2.13
CA MET A 310 -3.07 7.11 2.97
C MET A 310 -4.22 7.69 2.16
N TYR A 311 -5.44 7.32 2.53
CA TYR A 311 -6.67 7.73 1.89
C TYR A 311 -7.71 8.13 2.94
N GLU A 312 -8.44 9.20 2.69
CA GLU A 312 -9.71 9.48 3.37
C GLU A 312 -10.85 8.88 2.57
N ALA A 313 -11.88 8.41 3.24
CA ALA A 313 -13.11 7.95 2.60
C ALA A 313 -14.29 8.14 3.54
N LEU A 314 -15.50 8.13 2.97
CA LEU A 314 -16.71 7.83 3.72
C LEU A 314 -16.94 6.32 3.69
N GLN A 315 -17.37 5.76 4.80
CA GLN A 315 -17.69 4.35 4.95
C GLN A 315 -19.12 4.18 5.42
N GLN A 316 -19.88 3.37 4.67
CA GLN A 316 -21.19 2.89 5.08
C GLN A 316 -21.08 1.44 5.59
N VAL A 317 -21.25 1.23 6.90
CA VAL A 317 -21.01 -0.07 7.56
C VAL A 317 -22.13 -1.09 7.27
N ALA A 318 -23.35 -0.61 7.01
CA ALA A 318 -24.49 -1.43 6.61
C ALA A 318 -25.38 -0.63 5.65
N ALA A 319 -26.09 -1.31 4.75
CA ALA A 319 -26.99 -0.65 3.80
C ALA A 319 -28.02 0.23 4.53
N GLY A 320 -27.99 1.55 4.27
CA GLY A 320 -28.87 2.51 4.92
C GLY A 320 -28.45 2.96 6.33
N GLY A 321 -27.30 2.50 6.83
CA GLY A 321 -26.71 2.97 8.08
C GLY A 321 -26.03 4.34 7.94
N GLU A 322 -25.64 4.92 9.08
CA GLU A 322 -24.90 6.18 9.13
C GLU A 322 -23.54 6.06 8.42
N GLU A 323 -23.20 7.08 7.64
CA GLU A 323 -21.87 7.21 7.04
C GLU A 323 -20.90 7.76 8.08
N ARG A 324 -19.69 7.21 8.10
CA ARG A 324 -18.59 7.71 8.93
C ARG A 324 -17.36 8.03 8.10
N SER A 325 -16.61 9.05 8.50
CA SER A 325 -15.32 9.37 7.91
C SER A 325 -14.24 8.41 8.42
N VAL A 326 -13.47 7.84 7.51
CA VAL A 326 -12.40 6.88 7.83
C VAL A 326 -11.08 7.28 7.18
N LEU A 327 -9.99 6.91 7.85
CA LEU A 327 -8.65 6.89 7.28
C LEU A 327 -8.32 5.44 6.88
N VAL A 328 -7.91 5.25 5.63
CA VAL A 328 -7.42 3.97 5.11
C VAL A 328 -5.93 4.09 4.82
N LYS A 329 -5.11 3.21 5.40
CA LYS A 329 -3.66 3.18 5.22
C LYS A 329 -3.21 1.82 4.73
N PHE A 330 -2.28 1.79 3.77
CA PHE A 330 -1.60 0.55 3.35
C PHE A 330 -0.21 0.46 3.98
N VAL A 331 -0.02 -0.53 4.84
CA VAL A 331 1.20 -0.74 5.63
C VAL A 331 1.92 -1.99 5.15
N GLN A 332 3.25 -1.95 5.07
CA GLN A 332 4.04 -3.13 4.69
C GLN A 332 4.21 -4.10 5.86
N ALA A 333 4.03 -5.40 5.58
CA ALA A 333 4.34 -6.54 6.45
C ALA A 333 3.56 -6.65 7.78
N ARG A 334 3.61 -5.66 8.67
CA ARG A 334 3.05 -5.75 10.03
C ARG A 334 2.34 -4.48 10.48
N TYR A 335 1.42 -4.64 11.43
CA TYR A 335 0.73 -3.56 12.10
C TYR A 335 0.45 -3.93 13.56
N GLY A 336 0.71 -3.02 14.49
CA GLY A 336 0.56 -3.23 15.94
C GLY A 336 -0.89 -3.27 16.42
N THR A 337 -1.71 -4.16 15.85
CA THR A 337 -3.16 -4.25 16.05
C THR A 337 -3.55 -4.39 17.53
N ALA A 338 -2.86 -5.25 18.28
CA ALA A 338 -3.16 -5.47 19.70
C ALA A 338 -2.88 -4.21 20.55
N VAL A 339 -1.76 -3.53 20.28
CA VAL A 339 -1.39 -2.28 20.95
C VAL A 339 -2.37 -1.17 20.60
N HIS A 340 -2.72 -1.02 19.32
CA HIS A 340 -3.68 -0.02 18.87
C HIS A 340 -5.04 -0.21 19.54
N LYS A 341 -5.59 -1.43 19.52
CA LYS A 341 -6.89 -1.73 20.18
C LYS A 341 -6.86 -1.44 21.68
N ALA A 342 -5.78 -1.84 22.38
CA ALA A 342 -5.65 -1.59 23.81
C ALA A 342 -5.55 -0.08 24.11
N TRP A 343 -4.76 0.66 23.35
CA TRP A 343 -4.61 2.11 23.52
C TRP A 343 -5.91 2.84 23.15
N HIS A 344 -6.67 2.35 22.17
CA HIS A 344 -8.00 2.88 21.86
C HIS A 344 -8.98 2.66 23.01
N ALA A 345 -9.01 1.45 23.60
CA ALA A 345 -9.87 1.15 24.76
C ALA A 345 -9.57 2.04 25.98
N ALA A 346 -8.33 2.51 26.12
CA ALA A 346 -7.93 3.49 27.13
C ALA A 346 -8.22 4.96 26.73
N GLY A 347 -8.82 5.19 25.56
CA GLY A 347 -9.08 6.51 25.01
C GLY A 347 -7.78 7.26 24.69
N LEU A 348 -6.79 6.58 24.12
CA LEU A 348 -5.47 7.12 23.76
C LEU A 348 -5.09 6.90 22.29
N ALA A 349 -5.92 6.22 21.50
CA ALA A 349 -5.73 6.00 20.06
C ALA A 349 -7.08 6.13 19.31
N PRO A 350 -7.08 6.46 18.01
CA PRO A 350 -8.30 6.43 17.19
C PRO A 350 -8.89 5.02 17.16
N GLU A 351 -10.19 4.90 16.92
CA GLU A 351 -10.83 3.59 16.77
C GLU A 351 -10.25 2.82 15.57
N LEU A 352 -9.91 1.55 15.76
CA LEU A 352 -9.46 0.66 14.71
C LEU A 352 -10.64 -0.18 14.21
N TYR A 353 -11.14 0.15 13.02
CA TYR A 353 -12.31 -0.52 12.47
C TYR A 353 -11.96 -1.85 11.81
N ASP A 354 -10.85 -1.91 11.09
CA ASP A 354 -10.47 -3.12 10.36
C ASP A 354 -8.99 -3.19 10.01
N VAL A 355 -8.46 -4.41 9.94
CA VAL A 355 -7.12 -4.73 9.45
C VAL A 355 -7.22 -6.00 8.61
N ARG A 356 -6.97 -5.89 7.30
CA ARG A 356 -7.05 -7.04 6.39
C ARG A 356 -5.91 -7.04 5.38
N SER A 357 -5.59 -8.22 4.84
CA SER A 357 -4.69 -8.30 3.69
C SER A 357 -5.49 -8.06 2.39
N PRO A 358 -5.11 -7.08 1.54
CA PRO A 358 -5.81 -6.81 0.28
C PRO A 358 -5.73 -7.99 -0.68
N ALA A 359 -4.56 -8.62 -0.77
CA ALA A 359 -4.39 -9.85 -1.51
C ALA A 359 -4.88 -10.96 -0.58
N GLY A 360 -6.16 -11.34 -0.67
CA GLY A 360 -6.71 -12.47 0.08
C GLY A 360 -5.67 -13.59 0.08
N GLY A 361 -5.20 -13.96 1.28
CA GLY A 361 -3.94 -14.66 1.49
C GLY A 361 -3.71 -15.72 0.42
N GLY A 362 -2.76 -15.45 -0.48
CA GLY A 362 -2.44 -16.38 -1.55
C GLY A 362 -2.16 -17.75 -0.95
N THR A 363 -2.64 -18.80 -1.61
CA THR A 363 -2.42 -20.21 -1.31
C THR A 363 -0.93 -20.63 -1.21
N SER A 364 0.01 -19.68 -1.32
CA SER A 364 1.45 -19.85 -1.17
C SER A 364 1.98 -19.74 0.27
N GLY A 365 1.14 -19.45 1.27
CA GLY A 365 1.56 -19.47 2.69
C GLY A 365 2.66 -18.46 3.08
N GLY A 366 2.93 -17.47 2.21
CA GLY A 366 3.86 -16.38 2.48
C GLY A 366 3.21 -15.25 3.30
N PRO A 367 4.00 -14.44 4.02
CA PRO A 367 3.47 -13.31 4.77
C PRO A 367 2.82 -12.27 3.85
N ALA A 368 1.70 -11.69 4.28
CA ALA A 368 1.06 -10.60 3.57
C ALA A 368 2.04 -9.42 3.39
N GLN A 369 2.36 -9.08 2.14
CA GLN A 369 3.30 -7.97 1.87
C GLN A 369 2.71 -6.61 2.29
N TYR A 370 1.39 -6.47 2.21
CA TYR A 370 0.66 -5.28 2.64
C TYR A 370 -0.57 -5.65 3.48
N LEU A 371 -0.86 -4.79 4.45
CA LEU A 371 -2.08 -4.73 5.22
C LEU A 371 -2.82 -3.44 4.88
N MET A 372 -4.13 -3.52 4.71
CA MET A 372 -5.02 -2.36 4.67
C MET A 372 -5.62 -2.18 6.05
N VAL A 373 -5.37 -1.01 6.62
CA VAL A 373 -5.81 -0.61 7.95
C VAL A 373 -6.87 0.47 7.79
N VAL A 374 -8.07 0.23 8.31
CA VAL A 374 -9.20 1.18 8.30
C VAL A 374 -9.44 1.65 9.73
N MET A 375 -9.37 2.96 9.96
CA MET A 375 -9.47 3.55 11.30
C MET A 375 -10.24 4.88 11.30
N GLU A 376 -10.60 5.36 12.49
CA GLU A 376 -11.19 6.68 12.70
C GLU A 376 -10.30 7.79 12.12
N LEU A 377 -10.92 8.71 11.38
CA LEU A 377 -10.27 9.92 10.90
C LEU A 377 -10.37 11.03 11.95
N LEU A 378 -9.25 11.40 12.57
CA LEU A 378 -9.17 12.56 13.46
C LEU A 378 -9.13 13.86 12.65
N HIS A 379 -10.30 14.44 12.38
CA HIS A 379 -10.45 15.54 11.42
C HIS A 379 -10.15 16.93 12.03
N PRO A 380 -9.50 17.85 11.29
CA PRO A 380 -9.24 19.22 11.76
C PRO A 380 -10.49 20.02 12.13
N ALA A 381 -11.62 19.78 11.46
CA ALA A 381 -12.89 20.44 11.81
C ALA A 381 -13.39 20.07 13.21
N ASP A 382 -12.99 18.91 13.74
CA ASP A 382 -13.31 18.49 15.11
C ASP A 382 -12.29 19.02 16.12
N GLY A 383 -11.37 19.90 15.70
CA GLY A 383 -10.34 20.51 16.52
C GLY A 383 -9.06 19.67 16.69
N TRP A 384 -8.93 18.55 15.97
CA TRP A 384 -7.72 17.73 15.98
C TRP A 384 -6.61 18.35 15.14
N MET A 385 -5.38 18.38 15.67
CA MET A 385 -4.21 18.79 14.92
C MET A 385 -2.96 18.01 15.34
N PRO A 386 -1.95 17.88 14.46
CA PRO A 386 -0.67 17.28 14.83
C PRO A 386 0.00 18.05 15.96
N LEU A 387 0.69 17.35 16.86
CA LEU A 387 1.37 17.95 18.01
C LEU A 387 2.38 19.03 17.58
N GLN A 388 3.10 18.80 16.47
CA GLN A 388 4.04 19.79 15.93
C GLN A 388 3.36 21.14 15.66
N GLN A 389 2.16 21.12 15.08
CA GLN A 389 1.40 22.33 14.78
C GLN A 389 0.91 23.00 16.07
N ALA A 390 0.43 22.22 17.04
CA ALA A 390 -0.02 22.74 18.33
C ALA A 390 1.12 23.40 19.12
N LEU A 391 2.33 22.83 19.09
CA LEU A 391 3.52 23.39 19.74
C LEU A 391 3.93 24.73 19.11
N VAL A 392 3.89 24.85 17.78
CA VAL A 392 4.16 26.11 17.07
C VAL A 392 3.13 27.18 17.47
N LEU A 393 1.84 26.82 17.52
CA LEU A 393 0.79 27.74 17.94
C LEU A 393 0.97 28.20 19.39
N ALA A 394 1.33 27.28 20.29
CA ALA A 394 1.58 27.61 21.69
C ALA A 394 2.77 28.57 21.86
N ALA A 395 3.87 28.35 21.13
CA ALA A 395 5.05 29.21 21.17
C ALA A 395 4.74 30.64 20.67
N ALA A 396 3.90 30.77 19.64
CA ALA A 396 3.49 32.08 19.13
C ALA A 396 2.73 32.89 20.18
N VAL A 397 1.84 32.27 20.95
CA VAL A 397 1.09 32.92 22.04
C VAL A 397 2.02 33.38 23.16
N ASP A 398 3.00 32.56 23.54
CA ASP A 398 3.96 32.88 24.59
C ASP A 398 4.88 34.06 24.20
N SER A 399 5.15 34.25 22.91
CA SER A 399 5.99 35.35 22.38
C SER A 399 5.26 36.70 22.18
N GLY A 400 3.92 36.70 22.15
CA GLY A 400 3.11 37.85 21.71
C GLY A 400 2.47 38.74 22.79
N SER A 401 2.61 38.41 24.09
CA SER A 401 1.94 39.16 25.18
C SER A 401 2.96 39.73 26.19
N SER A 402 3.20 41.04 26.13
CA SER A 402 4.00 41.78 27.12
C SER A 402 3.21 42.26 28.34
N SER A 403 1.90 41.98 28.45
CA SER A 403 1.05 42.54 29.52
C SER A 403 0.24 41.54 30.35
N SER A 404 0.35 40.22 30.15
CA SER A 404 -0.19 39.24 31.11
C SER A 404 0.76 38.05 31.35
N ARG A 405 1.69 38.22 32.30
CA ARG A 405 2.59 37.14 32.77
C ARG A 405 1.91 36.10 33.68
N ALA A 406 0.58 35.95 33.59
CA ALA A 406 -0.18 35.01 34.42
C ALA A 406 -0.64 33.73 33.68
N ALA A 407 -0.33 33.58 32.38
CA ALA A 407 -0.77 32.42 31.61
C ALA A 407 0.26 31.92 30.58
N GLY A 408 1.55 31.87 30.93
CA GLY A 408 2.60 31.18 30.14
C GLY A 408 2.49 29.64 30.19
N GLY A 409 1.26 29.12 30.18
CA GLY A 409 0.94 27.73 30.51
C GLY A 409 0.51 26.88 29.32
N GLY A 410 0.28 27.45 28.14
CA GLY A 410 -0.27 26.71 27.00
C GLY A 410 0.67 25.62 26.49
N GLY A 411 1.92 25.98 26.21
CA GLY A 411 2.93 25.04 25.71
C GLY A 411 3.38 24.02 26.76
N ALA A 412 3.61 24.46 28.00
CA ALA A 412 4.00 23.57 29.10
C ALA A 412 2.88 22.57 29.44
N ALA A 413 1.63 23.03 29.57
CA ALA A 413 0.49 22.14 29.85
C ALA A 413 0.23 21.16 28.71
N LEU A 414 0.43 21.56 27.45
CA LEU A 414 0.35 20.67 26.30
C LEU A 414 1.42 19.57 26.37
N LYS A 415 2.68 19.93 26.63
CA LYS A 415 3.79 18.96 26.79
C LYS A 415 3.51 17.98 27.92
N ASP A 416 3.03 18.48 29.07
CA ASP A 416 2.70 17.65 30.23
C ASP A 416 1.51 16.72 29.96
N ALA A 417 0.49 17.19 29.23
CA ALA A 417 -0.63 16.35 28.82
C ALA A 417 -0.18 15.18 27.92
N VAL A 418 0.75 15.43 26.99
CA VAL A 418 1.32 14.38 26.12
C VAL A 418 2.14 13.38 26.93
N ARG A 419 2.98 13.83 27.88
CA ARG A 419 3.73 12.93 28.78
C ARG A 419 2.81 12.05 29.61
N GLN A 420 1.77 12.64 30.21
CA GLN A 420 0.78 11.91 31.00
C GLN A 420 0.01 10.91 30.13
N ALA A 421 -0.33 11.27 28.89
CA ALA A 421 -0.96 10.36 27.95
C ALA A 421 -0.06 9.16 27.63
N LEU A 422 1.25 9.36 27.40
CA LEU A 422 2.19 8.28 27.12
C LEU A 422 2.37 7.36 28.34
N HIS A 423 2.52 7.94 29.52
CA HIS A 423 2.61 7.16 30.77
C HIS A 423 1.36 6.28 30.97
N ARG A 424 0.16 6.80 30.70
CA ARG A 424 -1.07 6.00 30.73
C ARG A 424 -1.06 4.91 29.66
N ALA A 425 -0.61 5.21 28.44
CA ALA A 425 -0.54 4.26 27.33
C ALA A 425 0.37 3.07 27.65
N HIS A 426 1.55 3.34 28.23
CA HIS A 426 2.50 2.32 28.67
C HIS A 426 1.97 1.45 29.82
N ALA A 427 1.05 1.97 30.63
CA ALA A 427 0.42 1.24 31.72
C ALA A 427 -0.81 0.41 31.27
N VAL A 428 -1.27 0.55 30.02
CA VAL A 428 -2.41 -0.23 29.51
C VAL A 428 -1.98 -1.69 29.37
N PRO A 429 -2.69 -2.64 30.00
CA PRO A 429 -2.44 -4.06 29.77
C PRO A 429 -2.85 -4.41 28.33
N VAL A 430 -1.94 -5.04 27.59
CA VAL A 430 -2.27 -5.60 26.28
C VAL A 430 -2.40 -7.11 26.47
N GLU A 431 -3.59 -7.63 26.21
CA GLU A 431 -3.76 -9.07 26.14
C GLU A 431 -2.84 -9.61 25.04
N GLN A 432 -2.01 -10.60 25.38
CA GLN A 432 -1.40 -11.45 24.37
C GLN A 432 -2.54 -12.15 23.66
N SER A 433 -2.96 -11.61 22.52
CA SER A 433 -3.83 -12.34 21.63
C SER A 433 -3.13 -13.66 21.34
N ALA A 434 -3.74 -14.77 21.72
CA ALA A 434 -3.35 -16.11 21.31
C ALA A 434 -3.61 -16.36 19.80
N ALA A 435 -3.58 -15.29 18.99
CA ALA A 435 -3.64 -15.32 17.54
C ALA A 435 -2.25 -15.04 16.98
N ALA A 436 -1.36 -16.01 17.14
CA ALA A 436 -0.55 -16.41 15.99
C ALA A 436 -1.53 -16.98 14.94
N GLU A 437 -2.27 -16.11 14.25
CA GLU A 437 -3.31 -16.54 13.32
C GLU A 437 -3.22 -15.75 12.02
N LEU A 438 -2.15 -16.07 11.30
CA LEU A 438 -2.18 -16.39 9.87
C LEU A 438 -0.94 -17.23 9.55
N VAL A 439 -0.76 -18.33 10.29
CA VAL A 439 0.09 -19.44 9.90
C VAL A 439 -0.78 -20.69 9.91
N LEU A 440 -1.20 -21.11 8.72
CA LEU A 440 -1.93 -22.34 8.48
C LEU A 440 -1.11 -23.53 9.01
N THR A 441 -1.65 -24.26 9.99
CA THR A 441 -1.19 -25.61 10.30
C THR A 441 -2.29 -26.57 9.90
N GLU A 442 -2.06 -27.29 8.79
CA GLU A 442 -2.87 -28.45 8.44
C GLU A 442 -2.52 -29.64 9.35
N ALA A 443 -3.58 -30.36 9.73
CA ALA A 443 -3.53 -31.57 10.51
C ALA A 443 -2.85 -32.71 9.74
N GLY A 444 -1.72 -33.17 10.26
CA GLY A 444 -1.08 -34.43 9.88
C GLY A 444 -1.08 -35.39 11.07
N SER A 445 -2.04 -36.31 11.10
CA SER A 445 -2.05 -37.47 11.99
C SER A 445 -0.80 -38.33 11.78
N GLY A 446 0.03 -38.49 12.81
CA GLY A 446 1.15 -39.43 12.80
C GLY A 446 1.73 -39.61 14.20
N GLY A 447 1.46 -40.76 14.82
CA GLY A 447 1.86 -41.08 16.19
C GLY A 447 3.38 -41.23 16.38
N GLY A 448 3.83 -40.95 17.60
CA GLY A 448 5.18 -41.24 18.06
C GLY A 448 5.37 -40.81 19.51
N SER A 449 5.30 -41.77 20.43
CA SER A 449 5.60 -41.55 21.85
C SER A 449 7.11 -41.35 22.05
N GLY A 450 7.49 -40.30 22.76
CA GLY A 450 8.86 -40.11 23.23
C GLY A 450 8.89 -39.10 24.37
N GLY A 451 8.92 -39.60 25.61
CA GLY A 451 9.00 -38.78 26.81
C GLY A 451 10.36 -38.12 26.97
N GLY A 452 10.35 -36.84 27.36
CA GLY A 452 11.53 -36.08 27.76
C GLY A 452 11.11 -34.92 28.64
N GLY A 453 11.20 -35.10 29.96
CA GLY A 453 10.90 -34.08 30.95
C GLY A 453 11.91 -32.93 30.88
N GLY A 454 11.44 -31.77 30.45
CA GLY A 454 12.15 -30.50 30.48
C GLY A 454 11.44 -29.54 31.44
N SER A 455 12.04 -29.34 32.60
CA SER A 455 11.68 -28.37 33.65
C SER A 455 11.20 -27.03 33.09
N SER A 456 9.91 -26.75 33.23
CA SER A 456 9.32 -25.43 33.01
C SER A 456 9.77 -24.47 34.12
N GLY A 457 10.79 -23.66 33.82
CA GLY A 457 11.12 -22.50 34.62
C GLY A 457 9.94 -21.53 34.61
N SER A 458 9.25 -21.43 35.75
CA SER A 458 8.17 -20.49 36.02
C SER A 458 8.68 -19.05 35.83
N ARG A 459 8.44 -18.47 34.64
CA ARG A 459 8.59 -17.03 34.42
C ARG A 459 7.51 -16.33 35.24
N VAL A 460 7.92 -15.72 36.36
CA VAL A 460 7.17 -14.67 37.03
C VAL A 460 7.21 -13.44 36.12
N GLY A 461 6.42 -13.47 35.05
CA GLY A 461 6.39 -12.41 34.03
C GLY A 461 5.27 -11.42 34.34
N GLY A 462 5.62 -10.18 34.65
CA GLY A 462 4.65 -9.08 34.65
C GLY A 462 3.94 -8.97 33.31
N ALA A 463 2.78 -8.32 33.28
CA ALA A 463 2.02 -8.11 32.05
C ALA A 463 2.93 -7.54 30.94
N PRO A 464 2.82 -8.05 29.70
CA PRO A 464 3.66 -7.61 28.60
C PRO A 464 3.46 -6.11 28.35
N LYS A 465 4.57 -5.40 28.21
CA LYS A 465 4.60 -3.94 28.08
C LYS A 465 4.41 -3.53 26.63
N ALA A 466 3.44 -2.67 26.34
CA ALA A 466 3.22 -2.13 25.00
C ALA A 466 4.29 -1.10 24.62
N VAL A 467 4.84 -1.19 23.41
CA VAL A 467 5.77 -0.20 22.85
C VAL A 467 5.26 0.29 21.50
N HIS A 468 5.37 1.61 21.25
CA HIS A 468 5.00 2.22 19.96
C HIS A 468 6.14 2.13 18.95
N GLY A 469 7.37 2.44 19.38
CA GLY A 469 8.58 2.39 18.58
C GLY A 469 8.86 3.63 17.74
N ASP A 470 7.93 4.60 17.67
CA ASP A 470 8.10 5.82 16.86
C ASP A 470 7.37 7.04 17.47
N MET A 471 7.56 7.25 18.76
CA MET A 471 6.85 8.27 19.55
C MET A 471 7.34 9.70 19.27
N ARG A 472 6.89 10.30 18.16
CA ARG A 472 7.31 11.64 17.69
C ARG A 472 6.13 12.55 17.39
N PRO A 473 6.31 13.89 17.32
CA PRO A 473 5.22 14.84 17.09
C PRO A 473 4.32 14.57 15.87
N PRO A 474 4.82 14.05 14.72
CA PRO A 474 3.95 13.67 13.60
C PRO A 474 2.98 12.52 13.91
N ASN A 475 3.29 11.69 14.91
CA ASN A 475 2.51 10.51 15.32
C ASN A 475 1.62 10.79 16.54
N ILE A 476 1.42 12.06 16.88
CA ILE A 476 0.61 12.49 18.03
C ILE A 476 -0.38 13.55 17.56
N MET A 477 -1.66 13.28 17.74
CA MET A 477 -2.75 14.22 17.49
C MET A 477 -3.27 14.77 18.81
N VAL A 478 -3.55 16.07 18.84
CA VAL A 478 -4.06 16.76 20.04
C VAL A 478 -5.28 17.61 19.71
N ARG A 479 -6.14 17.79 20.71
CA ARG A 479 -7.32 18.66 20.64
C ARG A 479 -7.52 19.35 21.98
N SER A 480 -7.74 20.67 21.96
CA SER A 480 -8.11 21.42 23.17
C SER A 480 -9.57 21.17 23.52
N ALA A 481 -9.86 20.87 24.79
CA ALA A 481 -11.23 20.66 25.27
C ALA A 481 -12.12 21.91 25.10
N MET A 482 -11.53 23.11 25.11
CA MET A 482 -12.28 24.36 24.93
C MET A 482 -12.89 24.51 23.53
N ALA A 483 -12.36 23.83 22.50
CA ALA A 483 -12.88 23.92 21.13
C ALA A 483 -14.27 23.26 20.96
N THR A 484 -14.68 22.39 21.89
CA THR A 484 -15.98 21.69 21.81
C THR A 484 -17.17 22.50 22.33
N ALA A 485 -16.94 23.57 23.09
CA ALA A 485 -18.01 24.37 23.70
C ALA A 485 -18.72 25.34 22.73
N GLY A 486 -18.23 25.47 21.48
CA GLY A 486 -18.80 26.39 20.48
C GLY A 486 -19.72 25.75 19.44
N ALA A 487 -19.86 24.42 19.42
CA ALA A 487 -20.56 23.70 18.33
C ALA A 487 -21.93 23.11 18.71
N SER A 488 -22.42 23.33 19.93
CA SER A 488 -23.74 22.85 20.37
C SER A 488 -24.56 24.00 20.94
N ALA A 489 -25.22 24.74 20.05
CA ALA A 489 -26.37 25.56 20.40
C ALA A 489 -27.43 25.34 19.32
N ASP A 490 -28.35 24.39 19.52
CA ASP A 490 -29.78 24.73 19.61
C ASP A 490 -30.68 23.56 20.10
N VAL A 491 -31.76 23.98 20.77
CA VAL A 491 -33.04 23.34 21.12
C VAL A 491 -33.14 22.40 22.34
N GLY A 492 -33.75 22.93 23.41
CA GLY A 492 -34.70 22.18 24.25
C GLY A 492 -34.57 22.37 25.76
N GLY A 493 -35.06 23.49 26.30
CA GLY A 493 -35.05 23.74 27.74
C GLY A 493 -36.17 23.04 28.53
N VAL A 494 -35.95 22.80 29.82
CA VAL A 494 -36.98 22.78 30.89
C VAL A 494 -36.35 23.24 32.20
N MET A 495 -37.08 24.09 32.93
CA MET A 495 -36.75 24.70 34.23
C MET A 495 -36.53 23.69 35.36
N GLY A 496 -35.74 24.08 36.37
CA GLY A 496 -35.95 23.56 37.73
C GLY A 496 -34.78 23.69 38.72
N SER A 497 -34.84 24.74 39.56
CA SER A 497 -34.37 24.82 40.96
C SER A 497 -32.87 24.74 41.32
N SER A 498 -32.38 25.86 41.87
CA SER A 498 -31.20 25.97 42.76
C SER A 498 -31.37 25.11 44.03
N PRO A 499 -30.28 24.75 44.75
CA PRO A 499 -29.71 25.69 45.73
C PRO A 499 -28.18 25.63 45.95
N ALA A 500 -27.73 26.70 46.63
CA ALA A 500 -26.65 26.79 47.61
C ALA A 500 -25.16 26.89 47.16
N SER A 501 -24.64 28.06 47.50
CA SER A 501 -23.25 28.50 47.67
C SER A 501 -22.32 27.53 48.40
N GLY A 502 -21.09 27.40 47.90
CA GLY A 502 -19.98 26.79 48.61
C GLY A 502 -18.61 27.09 47.96
N ALA A 503 -17.85 27.95 48.63
CA ALA A 503 -16.39 28.08 48.65
C ALA A 503 -15.60 28.18 47.33
N GLY A 504 -14.97 29.35 47.15
CA GLY A 504 -14.00 29.61 46.08
C GLY A 504 -12.79 28.67 46.12
N GLY A 505 -12.64 27.93 45.03
CA GLY A 505 -11.36 27.49 44.52
C GLY A 505 -11.18 28.16 43.16
N THR A 506 -10.21 29.05 43.04
CA THR A 506 -9.78 29.59 41.76
C THR A 506 -9.17 28.45 40.95
N ALA A 507 -10.02 27.70 40.24
CA ALA A 507 -9.60 26.77 39.21
C ALA A 507 -8.93 27.61 38.13
N SER A 508 -7.61 27.61 38.13
CA SER A 508 -6.82 28.08 36.99
C SER A 508 -7.31 27.33 35.77
N ALA A 509 -7.85 28.04 34.79
CA ALA A 509 -8.35 27.51 33.54
C ALA A 509 -7.17 27.03 32.67
N THR A 510 -6.43 26.02 33.13
CA THR A 510 -5.50 25.29 32.28
C THR A 510 -6.34 24.39 31.38
N GLY A 511 -6.46 24.78 30.11
CA GLY A 511 -7.25 24.04 29.12
C GLY A 511 -6.83 22.57 29.11
N THR A 512 -7.79 21.67 29.31
CA THR A 512 -7.55 20.22 29.25
C THR A 512 -7.31 19.82 27.79
N TRP A 513 -6.25 19.04 27.55
CA TRP A 513 -5.90 18.54 26.23
C TRP A 513 -6.31 17.08 26.08
N HIS A 514 -6.94 16.74 24.96
CA HIS A 514 -7.10 15.37 24.51
C HIS A 514 -5.92 14.98 23.63
N VAL A 515 -5.36 13.80 23.87
CA VAL A 515 -4.21 13.26 23.14
C VAL A 515 -4.61 11.93 22.51
N ARG A 516 -4.18 11.71 21.26
CA ARG A 516 -4.32 10.45 20.52
C ARG A 516 -2.99 10.12 19.87
N PHE A 517 -2.48 8.93 20.13
CA PHE A 517 -1.34 8.34 19.41
C PHE A 517 -1.85 7.70 18.12
N ILE A 518 -1.12 7.92 17.04
CA ILE A 518 -1.41 7.39 15.70
C ILE A 518 -0.15 6.74 15.14
N ASP A 519 -0.29 5.99 14.04
CA ASP A 519 0.82 5.31 13.35
C ASP A 519 1.44 4.12 14.13
N PHE A 520 0.66 3.05 14.26
CA PHE A 520 1.07 1.81 14.94
C PHE A 520 1.83 0.81 14.05
N ASP A 521 2.45 1.26 12.96
CA ASP A 521 3.13 0.37 12.00
C ASP A 521 4.23 -0.46 12.67
N TRP A 522 4.92 0.10 13.67
CA TRP A 522 6.01 -0.57 14.37
C TRP A 522 5.60 -1.12 15.72
N ALA A 523 4.44 -0.71 16.25
CA ALA A 523 4.06 -1.02 17.62
C ALA A 523 4.00 -2.53 17.88
N GLY A 524 4.29 -2.93 19.12
CA GLY A 524 4.36 -4.32 19.53
C GLY A 524 4.49 -4.48 21.04
N LEU A 525 4.81 -5.69 21.47
CA LEU A 525 5.07 -5.99 22.89
C LEU A 525 6.57 -6.00 23.14
N GLU A 526 7.02 -5.30 24.18
CA GLU A 526 8.42 -5.29 24.58
C GLU A 526 8.89 -6.72 24.90
N GLY A 527 10.04 -7.09 24.33
CA GLY A 527 10.61 -8.44 24.44
C GLY A 527 10.11 -9.43 23.39
N ASP A 528 9.08 -9.08 22.62
CA ASP A 528 8.62 -9.88 21.49
C ASP A 528 9.67 -9.91 20.35
N ALA A 529 9.70 -11.01 19.61
CA ALA A 529 10.65 -11.19 18.51
C ALA A 529 10.38 -10.18 17.37
N ASP A 530 9.12 -9.83 17.16
CA ASP A 530 8.65 -8.94 16.10
C ASP A 530 8.68 -7.45 16.50
N ALA A 531 8.85 -7.15 17.79
CA ALA A 531 8.97 -5.79 18.30
C ALA A 531 10.40 -5.25 18.12
N ARG A 532 10.84 -5.08 16.87
CA ARG A 532 12.18 -4.61 16.50
C ARG A 532 12.15 -3.41 15.57
N TYR A 533 13.19 -2.58 15.68
CA TYR A 533 13.42 -1.49 14.73
C TYR A 533 13.75 -2.03 13.34
N PRO A 534 13.29 -1.37 12.27
CA PRO A 534 13.64 -1.74 10.91
C PRO A 534 15.16 -1.61 10.67
N VAL A 535 15.66 -2.32 9.66
CA VAL A 535 17.09 -2.28 9.29
C VAL A 535 17.50 -0.88 8.79
N LEU A 536 16.55 -0.11 8.27
CA LEU A 536 16.76 1.24 7.79
C LEU A 536 16.08 2.25 8.71
N LEU A 537 16.84 2.76 9.68
CA LEU A 537 16.43 3.91 10.49
C LEU A 537 16.86 5.21 9.80
N SER A 538 16.01 6.23 9.86
CA SER A 538 16.34 7.54 9.29
C SER A 538 17.51 8.16 10.05
N PRO A 539 18.58 8.61 9.37
CA PRO A 539 19.70 9.30 10.01
C PRO A 539 19.34 10.75 10.41
N LEU A 540 18.19 11.26 9.97
CA LEU A 540 17.71 12.60 10.30
C LEU A 540 17.01 12.66 11.67
N ILE A 541 16.65 11.51 12.23
CA ILE A 541 16.02 11.42 13.54
C ILE A 541 17.13 11.20 14.57
N ARG A 542 17.09 11.98 15.65
CA ARG A 542 17.98 11.77 16.78
C ARG A 542 17.41 10.65 17.66
N TRP A 543 17.82 9.43 17.37
CA TRP A 543 17.35 8.25 18.12
C TRP A 543 17.92 8.21 19.55
N PRO A 544 17.15 7.69 20.52
CA PRO A 544 17.63 7.43 21.88
C PRO A 544 18.82 6.46 21.94
N GLU A 545 19.53 6.46 23.06
CA GLU A 545 20.63 5.53 23.28
C GLU A 545 20.12 4.08 23.28
N GLY A 546 20.86 3.17 22.62
CA GLY A 546 20.47 1.76 22.49
C GLY A 546 19.51 1.44 21.33
N VAL A 547 18.97 2.46 20.65
CA VAL A 547 18.20 2.28 19.41
C VAL A 547 19.16 2.11 18.23
N ALA A 548 19.03 0.98 17.52
CA ALA A 548 19.81 0.69 16.32
C ALA A 548 19.03 -0.26 15.39
N PRO A 549 19.42 -0.36 14.10
CA PRO A 549 18.82 -1.31 13.16
C PRO A 549 18.68 -2.73 13.73
N GLY A 550 17.45 -3.27 13.71
CA GLY A 550 17.15 -4.64 14.16
C GLY A 550 17.15 -4.85 15.69
N THR A 551 17.43 -3.82 16.50
CA THR A 551 17.36 -3.97 17.97
C THR A 551 15.93 -4.00 18.47
N GLN A 552 15.72 -4.58 19.67
CA GLN A 552 14.40 -4.64 20.28
C GLN A 552 13.92 -3.25 20.70
N MET A 553 12.65 -2.98 20.46
CA MET A 553 11.99 -1.77 20.96
C MET A 553 11.60 -1.94 22.42
N ARG A 554 11.69 -0.86 23.18
CA ARG A 554 11.36 -0.80 24.63
C ARG A 554 10.55 0.45 24.92
N GLN A 555 9.71 0.41 25.95
CA GLN A 555 8.96 1.59 26.42
C GLN A 555 9.88 2.77 26.74
N GLN A 556 11.06 2.49 27.28
CA GLN A 556 12.08 3.49 27.55
C GLN A 556 12.43 4.31 26.29
N HIS A 557 12.53 3.66 25.13
CA HIS A 557 12.84 4.36 23.88
C HIS A 557 11.72 5.31 23.46
N ASP A 558 10.44 4.97 23.67
CA ASP A 558 9.33 5.88 23.38
C ASP A 558 9.40 7.13 24.26
N THR A 559 9.68 6.96 25.55
CA THR A 559 9.79 8.07 26.51
C THR A 559 10.97 8.98 26.18
N GLU A 560 12.14 8.40 25.94
CA GLU A 560 13.34 9.18 25.61
C GLU A 560 13.21 9.89 24.26
N LEU A 561 12.62 9.24 23.26
CA LEU A 561 12.37 9.87 21.95
C LEU A 561 11.39 11.03 22.08
N LEU A 562 10.31 10.88 22.85
CA LEU A 562 9.37 11.95 23.12
C LEU A 562 10.07 13.14 23.79
N GLU A 563 10.89 12.92 24.80
CA GLU A 563 11.60 14.03 25.49
C GLU A 563 12.59 14.75 24.56
N LEU A 564 13.32 14.01 23.73
CA LEU A 564 14.23 14.61 22.73
C LEU A 564 13.47 15.52 21.76
N GLU A 565 12.31 15.09 21.26
CA GLU A 565 11.48 15.85 20.32
C GLU A 565 10.81 17.06 21.01
N LEU A 566 10.29 16.89 22.23
CA LEU A 566 9.68 17.99 22.99
C LEU A 566 10.70 19.05 23.41
N ALA A 567 11.96 18.66 23.64
CA ALA A 567 13.06 19.58 23.89
C ALA A 567 13.44 20.36 22.62
N ALA A 568 13.54 19.67 21.47
CA ALA A 568 13.87 20.30 20.19
C ALA A 568 12.79 21.28 19.71
N ALA A 569 11.51 21.03 20.01
CA ALA A 569 10.42 21.95 19.66
C ALA A 569 10.40 23.26 20.50
N GLY A 570 11.25 23.38 21.53
CA GLY A 570 11.38 24.59 22.35
C GLY A 570 12.63 25.43 22.09
N SER A 571 13.52 24.96 21.19
CA SER A 571 14.70 25.68 20.71
C SER A 571 14.44 26.25 19.33
#